data_AF-A0AB39X9E1-F1
#
_entry.id   AF-A0AB39X9E1-F1
#
_cell.length_a   1.000
_cell.length_b   1.000
_cell.length_c   1.000
_cell.angle_alpha   90.00
_cell.angle_beta   90.00
_cell.angle_gamma   90.00
#
_symmetry.space_group_name_H-M   'P 1'
#
loop_
_entity.id
_entity.type
_entity.pdbx_description
1 polymer ?
#
loop_
_entity_poly.entity_id
_entity_poly.type
_entity_poly.pdbx_seq_one_letter_code
_entity_poly.pdbx_strand_id
1 'polypeptide(L)'
;MKLFKLWWWLLPLYLIILLATAPARWLSLANDALPAGTHITPLQGTLWRGTMNLQAQLPTGASLNLEQVAWQLSPLALLLGKLDLQLSIPAGNVFEGQVQLVAVSADEELAAPATERGPEVGLQVLHLSGELAGNVQAAVNQLRLPVPLTVAGEWQLQLDEYSNRNAASGRFCDSMQGRLDWTSSEIRLNQAWHALGDYRLHLGCTTNQAISATIKDNNWLGLIVDAQVTGSMQRPQVTVTGSIKPTSQAPQPVAELVSFIGQPDSQGRIPFNW
;
A
#
# COMPACT_ATOMS: atom_id res chain seq x y z
N MET A 1 30.59 -3.64 52.24
CA MET A 1 30.35 -2.72 51.09
C MET A 1 30.97 -3.16 49.75
N LYS A 2 31.64 -4.32 49.62
CA LYS A 2 32.18 -4.79 48.31
C LYS A 2 31.18 -5.63 47.48
N LEU A 3 30.18 -6.25 48.11
CA LEU A 3 29.15 -7.05 47.43
C LEU A 3 28.15 -6.21 46.62
N PHE A 4 27.82 -4.99 47.05
CA PHE A 4 26.87 -4.12 46.36
C PHE A 4 27.38 -3.62 45.01
N LYS A 5 28.70 -3.42 44.87
CA LYS A 5 29.35 -3.00 43.63
C LYS A 5 29.43 -4.13 42.58
N LEU A 6 29.37 -5.39 43.03
CA LEU A 6 29.39 -6.57 42.17
C LEU A 6 28.02 -6.87 41.54
N TRP A 7 26.94 -6.25 41.97
CA TRP A 7 25.60 -6.51 41.43
C TRP A 7 25.11 -5.41 40.48
N TRP A 8 25.82 -4.28 40.40
CA TRP A 8 25.37 -3.13 39.62
C TRP A 8 25.43 -3.35 38.10
N TRP A 9 26.23 -4.32 37.62
CA TRP A 9 26.25 -4.74 36.22
C TRP A 9 25.13 -5.74 35.87
N LEU A 10 24.52 -6.40 36.86
CA LEU A 10 23.41 -7.33 36.63
C LEU A 10 22.13 -6.60 36.22
N LEU A 11 21.93 -5.37 36.69
CA LEU A 11 20.77 -4.57 36.34
C LEU A 11 20.74 -4.13 34.86
N PRO A 12 21.80 -3.52 34.28
CA PRO A 12 21.83 -3.22 32.86
C PRO A 12 21.83 -4.51 32.02
N LEU A 13 22.50 -5.58 32.47
CA LEU A 13 22.42 -6.87 31.78
C LEU A 13 20.99 -7.43 31.75
N TYR A 14 20.28 -7.36 32.87
CA TYR A 14 18.88 -7.77 32.98
C TYR A 14 17.98 -6.94 32.07
N LEU A 15 18.17 -5.61 32.02
CA LEU A 15 17.42 -4.74 31.11
C LEU A 15 17.71 -5.04 29.64
N ILE A 16 18.97 -5.30 29.29
CA ILE A 16 19.35 -5.71 27.93
C ILE A 16 18.68 -7.03 27.55
N ILE A 17 18.70 -8.03 28.45
CA ILE A 17 18.05 -9.32 28.20
C ILE A 17 16.55 -9.12 28.07
N LEU A 18 15.92 -8.38 28.98
CA LEU A 18 14.48 -8.11 28.97
C LEU A 18 14.05 -7.42 27.67
N LEU A 19 14.83 -6.45 27.20
CA LEU A 19 14.57 -5.76 25.94
C LEU A 19 14.82 -6.69 24.74
N ALA A 20 15.92 -7.44 24.73
CA ALA A 20 16.24 -8.39 23.66
C ALA A 20 15.22 -9.54 23.54
N THR A 21 14.63 -9.97 24.66
CA THR A 21 13.60 -11.01 24.72
C THR A 21 12.20 -10.43 24.92
N ALA A 22 12.01 -9.14 24.63
CA ALA A 22 10.69 -8.49 24.77
C ALA A 22 9.65 -9.33 24.02
N PRO A 23 8.55 -9.79 24.66
CA PRO A 23 7.61 -10.69 24.01
C PRO A 23 6.78 -9.98 22.93
N ALA A 24 6.38 -10.67 21.85
CA ALA A 24 5.58 -10.12 20.76
C ALA A 24 4.25 -9.49 21.22
N ARG A 25 3.70 -9.94 22.36
CA ARG A 25 2.47 -9.39 22.95
C ARG A 25 2.56 -7.89 23.24
N TRP A 26 3.75 -7.31 23.34
CA TRP A 26 3.90 -5.87 23.53
C TRP A 26 3.49 -5.07 22.28
N LEU A 27 3.47 -5.69 21.10
CA LEU A 27 2.95 -5.07 19.88
C LEU A 27 1.46 -4.71 19.99
N SER A 28 0.68 -5.42 20.81
CA SER A 28 -0.75 -5.09 20.97
C SER A 28 -0.97 -3.77 21.69
N LEU A 29 0.04 -3.24 22.41
CA LEU A 29 -0.02 -1.89 22.99
C LEU A 29 -0.01 -0.81 21.91
N ALA A 30 0.49 -1.12 20.71
CA ALA A 30 0.45 -0.21 19.58
C ALA A 30 -0.93 -0.19 18.89
N ASN A 31 -1.89 -1.04 19.28
CA ASN A 31 -3.23 -1.08 18.65
C ASN A 31 -3.93 0.28 18.68
N ASP A 32 -3.74 1.06 19.75
CA ASP A 32 -4.34 2.39 19.88
C ASP A 32 -3.73 3.42 18.90
N ALA A 33 -2.52 3.17 18.41
CA ALA A 33 -1.83 3.98 17.41
C ALA A 33 -2.08 3.51 15.97
N LEU A 34 -2.73 2.36 15.78
CA LEU A 34 -3.10 1.87 14.46
C LEU A 34 -4.42 2.51 13.98
N PRO A 35 -4.68 2.53 12.65
CA PRO A 35 -5.96 3.01 12.14
C PRO A 35 -7.15 2.28 12.75
N ALA A 36 -8.25 3.00 12.95
CA ALA A 36 -9.47 2.44 13.51
C ALA A 36 -9.95 1.21 12.71
N GLY A 37 -10.25 0.11 13.41
CA GLY A 37 -10.67 -1.15 12.79
C GLY A 37 -9.53 -2.03 12.29
N THR A 38 -8.28 -1.71 12.65
CA THR A 38 -7.15 -2.63 12.51
C THR A 38 -6.91 -3.41 13.81
N HIS A 39 -6.75 -4.71 13.67
CA HIS A 39 -6.48 -5.63 14.78
C HIS A 39 -5.30 -6.51 14.40
N ILE A 40 -4.28 -6.46 15.25
CA ILE A 40 -3.11 -7.33 15.14
C ILE A 40 -3.20 -8.39 16.22
N THR A 41 -3.19 -9.66 15.80
CA THR A 41 -3.09 -10.79 16.72
C THR A 41 -1.73 -11.46 16.53
N PRO A 42 -0.75 -11.25 17.43
CA PRO A 42 0.54 -11.90 17.33
C PRO A 42 0.35 -13.40 17.58
N LEU A 43 0.83 -14.22 16.66
CA LEU A 43 0.77 -15.67 16.79
C LEU A 43 1.93 -16.15 17.66
N GLN A 44 3.16 -15.77 17.31
CA GLN A 44 4.40 -16.25 17.93
C GLN A 44 5.56 -15.27 17.70
N GLY A 45 6.49 -15.14 18.66
CA GLY A 45 7.73 -14.39 18.49
C GLY A 45 8.10 -13.42 19.64
N THR A 46 9.09 -12.56 19.37
CA THR A 46 9.54 -11.45 20.24
C THR A 46 9.00 -10.12 19.71
N LEU A 47 9.38 -8.97 20.29
CA LEU A 47 9.14 -7.61 19.78
C LEU A 47 10.09 -7.23 18.61
N TRP A 48 11.07 -8.08 18.31
CA TRP A 48 11.99 -7.90 17.17
C TRP A 48 11.70 -8.77 15.96
N ARG A 49 11.11 -9.95 16.16
CA ARG A 49 10.74 -10.86 15.06
C ARG A 49 9.61 -11.77 15.47
N GLY A 50 8.64 -11.98 14.57
CA GLY A 50 7.52 -12.87 14.83
C GLY A 50 6.59 -13.04 13.64
N THR A 51 5.46 -13.69 13.89
CA THR A 51 4.36 -13.84 12.94
C THR A 51 3.06 -13.33 13.55
N MET A 52 2.21 -12.74 12.72
CA MET A 52 0.93 -12.16 13.14
C MET A 52 -0.16 -12.39 12.11
N ASN A 53 -1.41 -12.38 12.58
CA ASN A 53 -2.56 -12.17 11.72
C ASN A 53 -2.96 -10.70 11.78
N LEU A 54 -3.12 -10.09 10.62
CA LEU A 54 -3.51 -8.70 10.45
C LEU A 54 -4.90 -8.67 9.85
N GLN A 55 -5.83 -8.07 10.60
CA GLN A 55 -7.15 -7.74 10.10
C GLN A 55 -7.28 -6.22 10.05
N ALA A 56 -7.67 -5.66 8.92
CA ALA A 56 -7.86 -4.23 8.75
C ALA A 56 -9.20 -3.93 8.09
N GLN A 57 -9.94 -2.98 8.64
CA GLN A 57 -11.11 -2.43 7.98
C GLN A 57 -10.70 -1.27 7.08
N LEU A 58 -11.03 -1.39 5.79
CA LEU A 58 -10.66 -0.41 4.79
C LEU A 58 -11.73 0.70 4.70
N PRO A 59 -11.37 1.91 4.24
CA PRO A 59 -12.34 2.99 3.99
C PRO A 59 -13.43 2.61 2.98
N THR A 60 -13.17 1.63 2.10
CA THR A 60 -14.17 1.08 1.16
C THR A 60 -15.24 0.22 1.85
N GLY A 61 -15.14 -0.02 3.17
CA GLY A 61 -15.99 -0.94 3.92
C GLY A 61 -15.60 -2.41 3.76
N ALA A 62 -14.54 -2.70 3.00
CA ALA A 62 -13.92 -4.01 2.90
C ALA A 62 -13.15 -4.38 4.18
N SER A 63 -12.92 -5.67 4.39
CA SER A 63 -12.00 -6.17 5.41
C SER A 63 -10.85 -6.89 4.73
N LEU A 64 -9.64 -6.40 4.96
CA LEU A 64 -8.40 -7.06 4.58
C LEU A 64 -8.01 -8.01 5.71
N ASN A 65 -7.85 -9.29 5.40
CA ASN A 65 -7.32 -10.29 6.32
C ASN A 65 -6.04 -10.87 5.71
N LEU A 66 -4.93 -10.75 6.43
CA LEU A 66 -3.64 -11.33 6.10
C LEU A 66 -3.21 -12.26 7.23
N GLU A 67 -2.91 -13.49 6.88
CA GLU A 67 -2.53 -14.54 7.82
C GLU A 67 -1.02 -14.80 7.76
N GLN A 68 -0.45 -15.11 8.94
CA GLN A 68 0.95 -15.50 9.10
C GLN A 68 1.95 -14.48 8.53
N VAL A 69 1.61 -13.20 8.60
CA VAL A 69 2.50 -12.11 8.20
C VAL A 69 3.71 -12.13 9.13
N ALA A 70 4.89 -12.41 8.57
CA ALA A 70 6.13 -12.35 9.29
C ALA A 70 6.58 -10.88 9.37
N TRP A 71 7.10 -10.47 10.52
CA TRP A 71 7.63 -9.13 10.68
C TRP A 71 8.98 -9.18 11.39
N GLN A 72 9.80 -8.20 11.08
CA GLN A 72 11.11 -8.00 11.66
C GLN A 72 11.34 -6.50 11.93
N LEU A 73 11.67 -6.18 13.16
CA LEU A 73 11.90 -4.82 13.64
C LEU A 73 13.37 -4.67 14.02
N SER A 74 14.02 -3.61 13.53
CA SER A 74 15.42 -3.33 13.83
C SER A 74 15.58 -2.71 15.23
N PRO A 75 16.25 -3.38 16.19
CA PRO A 75 16.47 -2.82 17.53
C PRO A 75 17.37 -1.59 17.50
N LEU A 76 18.38 -1.61 16.65
CA LEU A 76 19.34 -0.52 16.54
C LEU A 76 18.71 0.73 15.90
N ALA A 77 17.82 0.55 14.93
CA ALA A 77 17.07 1.67 14.36
C ALA A 77 16.23 2.37 15.45
N LEU A 78 15.53 1.59 16.28
CA LEU A 78 14.72 2.14 17.37
C LEU A 78 15.55 2.87 18.43
N LEU A 79 16.73 2.36 18.77
CA LEU A 79 17.68 3.06 19.65
C LEU A 79 18.14 4.40 19.07
N LEU A 80 18.16 4.53 17.73
CA LEU A 80 18.47 5.77 17.01
C LEU A 80 17.23 6.63 16.73
N GLY A 81 16.07 6.29 17.31
CA GLY A 81 14.81 7.04 17.14
C GLY A 81 14.11 6.79 15.80
N LYS A 82 14.45 5.71 15.09
CA LYS A 82 13.83 5.31 13.82
C LYS A 82 13.08 4.00 13.96
N LEU A 83 11.89 3.92 13.38
CA LEU A 83 11.19 2.67 13.16
C LEU A 83 11.67 2.09 11.84
N ASP A 84 12.27 0.90 11.83
CA ASP A 84 12.61 0.15 10.62
C ASP A 84 11.97 -1.24 10.72
N LEU A 85 10.87 -1.39 9.99
CA LEU A 85 9.97 -2.54 10.04
C LEU A 85 9.94 -3.20 8.66
N GLN A 86 10.30 -4.48 8.63
CA GLN A 86 10.15 -5.34 7.46
C GLN A 86 8.96 -6.27 7.68
N LEU A 87 8.09 -6.35 6.69
CA LEU A 87 6.93 -7.23 6.64
C LEU A 87 7.10 -8.19 5.47
N SER A 88 6.82 -9.47 5.69
CA SER A 88 6.77 -10.50 4.66
C SER A 88 5.44 -11.22 4.74
N ILE A 89 4.71 -11.19 3.64
CA ILE A 89 3.38 -11.76 3.52
C ILE A 89 3.53 -13.06 2.69
N PRO A 90 3.24 -14.22 3.29
CA PRO A 90 3.42 -15.50 2.60
C PRO A 90 2.32 -15.74 1.57
N ALA A 91 2.60 -16.68 0.67
CA ALA A 91 1.64 -17.21 -0.28
C ALA A 91 0.38 -17.76 0.41
N GLY A 92 -0.76 -17.65 -0.27
CA GLY A 92 -2.07 -18.05 0.24
C GLY A 92 -2.91 -16.90 0.80
N ASN A 93 -2.33 -15.71 0.93
CA ASN A 93 -3.05 -14.46 1.18
C ASN A 93 -3.59 -13.87 -0.14
N VAL A 94 -4.44 -12.83 -0.05
CA VAL A 94 -4.92 -12.09 -1.23
C VAL A 94 -3.78 -11.50 -2.08
N PHE A 95 -2.67 -11.20 -1.43
CA PHE A 95 -1.43 -10.78 -2.01
C PHE A 95 -0.28 -11.27 -1.16
N GLU A 96 0.86 -11.42 -1.79
CA GLU A 96 2.10 -11.91 -1.20
C GLU A 96 3.23 -10.94 -1.52
N GLY A 97 4.31 -10.99 -0.74
CA GLY A 97 5.49 -10.18 -1.01
C GLY A 97 6.15 -9.63 0.24
N GLN A 98 6.94 -8.58 0.07
CA GLN A 98 7.77 -8.01 1.12
C GLN A 98 7.70 -6.49 1.07
N VAL A 99 7.64 -5.87 2.24
CA VAL A 99 7.56 -4.41 2.40
C VAL A 99 8.51 -3.99 3.50
N GLN A 100 9.27 -2.93 3.26
CA GLN A 100 10.08 -2.28 4.28
C GLN A 100 9.58 -0.86 4.52
N LEU A 101 9.30 -0.54 5.78
CA LEU A 101 8.88 0.77 6.24
C LEU A 101 9.96 1.33 7.17
N VAL A 102 10.48 2.51 6.81
CA VAL A 102 11.34 3.32 7.66
C VAL A 102 10.61 4.61 8.01
N ALA A 103 10.36 4.83 9.30
CA ALA A 103 9.61 5.97 9.80
C ALA A 103 10.26 6.59 11.05
N VAL A 104 9.89 7.83 11.36
CA VAL A 104 10.24 8.51 12.61
C VAL A 104 9.00 9.11 13.25
N SER A 105 9.05 9.36 14.55
CA SER A 105 8.00 10.15 15.22
C SER A 105 7.94 11.54 14.59
N ALA A 106 6.74 12.01 14.30
CA ALA A 106 6.51 13.38 13.87
C ALA A 106 6.68 14.33 15.05
N ASP A 107 7.29 15.48 14.78
CA ASP A 107 7.35 16.58 15.74
C ASP A 107 5.93 17.10 16.05
N GLU A 108 5.70 17.56 17.29
CA GLU A 108 4.39 18.04 17.80
C GLU A 108 3.73 19.11 16.91
N GLU A 109 4.51 19.88 16.16
CA GLU A 109 4.01 20.95 15.27
C GLU A 109 3.38 20.41 13.96
N LEU A 110 3.72 19.17 13.58
CA LEU A 110 3.14 18.45 12.43
C LEU A 110 2.09 17.40 12.84
N ALA A 111 1.89 17.18 14.14
CA ALA A 111 0.81 16.34 14.64
C ALA A 111 -0.54 17.01 14.35
N ALA A 112 -1.56 16.22 14.00
CA ALA A 112 -2.91 16.74 13.82
C ALA A 112 -3.36 17.49 15.10
N PRO A 113 -4.19 18.55 14.99
CA PRO A 113 -4.69 19.26 16.16
C PRO A 113 -5.30 18.26 17.13
N ALA A 114 -4.81 18.28 18.38
CA ALA A 114 -5.17 17.33 19.42
C ALA A 114 -6.70 17.11 19.44
N THR A 115 -7.13 15.91 19.05
CA THR A 115 -8.51 15.49 19.24
C THR A 115 -8.72 15.17 20.72
N GLU A 116 -9.98 15.07 21.17
CA GLU A 116 -10.33 14.76 22.58
C GLU A 116 -9.77 13.40 23.09
N ARG A 117 -9.02 12.66 22.27
CA ARG A 117 -8.44 11.33 22.53
C ARG A 117 -6.95 11.34 22.91
N GLY A 118 -6.33 12.50 23.05
CA GLY A 118 -4.92 12.62 23.45
C GLY A 118 -3.97 12.87 22.27
N PRO A 119 -2.66 12.95 22.51
CA PRO A 119 -1.67 13.27 21.47
C PRO A 119 -1.63 12.16 20.40
N GLU A 120 -2.00 12.49 19.17
CA GLU A 120 -1.76 11.62 18.01
C GLU A 120 -0.26 11.65 17.71
N VAL A 121 0.44 10.56 18.01
CA VAL A 121 1.83 10.40 17.58
C VAL A 121 1.81 10.23 16.06
N GLY A 122 2.05 11.34 15.34
CA GLY A 122 2.22 11.29 13.90
C GLY A 122 3.46 10.45 13.56
N LEU A 123 3.39 9.69 12.48
CA LEU A 123 4.56 9.02 11.90
C LEU A 123 4.92 9.72 10.59
N GLN A 124 6.18 10.11 10.46
CA GLN A 124 6.73 10.56 9.20
C GLN A 124 7.34 9.36 8.49
N VAL A 125 6.79 9.01 7.32
CA VAL A 125 7.32 7.93 6.50
C VAL A 125 8.51 8.49 5.74
N LEU A 126 9.72 8.09 6.15
CA LEU A 126 10.95 8.52 5.49
C LEU A 126 11.19 7.71 4.22
N HIS A 127 10.89 6.42 4.27
CA HIS A 127 11.04 5.52 3.13
C HIS A 127 10.09 4.33 3.29
N LEU A 128 9.37 4.01 2.22
CA LEU A 128 8.57 2.80 2.08
C LEU A 128 8.90 2.21 0.71
N SER A 129 9.28 0.94 0.71
CA SER A 129 9.57 0.19 -0.50
C SER A 129 9.10 -1.25 -0.35
N GLY A 130 8.93 -1.94 -1.47
CA GLY A 130 8.49 -3.32 -1.43
C GLY A 130 8.00 -3.84 -2.77
N GLU A 131 7.82 -5.15 -2.80
CA GLU A 131 7.25 -5.86 -3.92
C GLU A 131 6.04 -6.64 -3.41
N LEU A 132 4.89 -6.42 -4.03
CA LEU A 132 3.65 -7.13 -3.73
C LEU A 132 3.10 -7.71 -5.03
N ALA A 133 2.51 -8.89 -4.96
CA ALA A 133 1.85 -9.51 -6.10
C ALA A 133 0.60 -10.26 -5.67
N GLY A 134 -0.32 -10.47 -6.62
CA GLY A 134 -1.50 -11.28 -6.37
C GLY A 134 -2.45 -11.31 -7.55
N ASN A 135 -3.60 -11.95 -7.34
CA ASN A 135 -4.62 -12.07 -8.37
C ASN A 135 -5.53 -10.84 -8.40
N VAL A 136 -5.81 -10.31 -9.59
CA VAL A 136 -6.64 -9.11 -9.77
C VAL A 136 -8.07 -9.34 -9.32
N GLN A 137 -8.66 -10.49 -9.65
CA GLN A 137 -10.04 -10.79 -9.26
C GLN A 137 -10.17 -10.95 -7.74
N ALA A 138 -9.20 -11.59 -7.10
CA ALA A 138 -9.14 -11.69 -5.64
C ALA A 138 -9.06 -10.30 -4.98
N ALA A 139 -8.19 -9.41 -5.50
CA ALA A 139 -8.04 -8.05 -5.01
C ALA A 139 -9.32 -7.22 -5.21
N VAL A 140 -9.92 -7.24 -6.40
CA VAL A 140 -11.19 -6.54 -6.70
C VAL A 140 -12.30 -6.98 -5.74
N ASN A 141 -12.42 -8.29 -5.51
CA ASN A 141 -13.44 -8.85 -4.63
C ASN A 141 -13.20 -8.50 -3.15
N GLN A 142 -11.97 -8.68 -2.65
CA GLN A 142 -11.70 -8.44 -1.23
C GLN A 142 -11.74 -6.95 -0.90
N LEU A 143 -11.18 -6.09 -1.75
CA LEU A 143 -11.16 -4.64 -1.55
C LEU A 143 -12.47 -3.95 -1.93
N ARG A 144 -13.41 -4.70 -2.55
CA ARG A 144 -14.70 -4.20 -3.07
C ARG A 144 -14.52 -3.02 -4.03
N LEU A 145 -13.61 -3.16 -4.98
CA LEU A 145 -13.33 -2.10 -5.94
C LEU A 145 -14.54 -1.91 -6.88
N PRO A 146 -14.93 -0.66 -7.19
CA PRO A 146 -16.05 -0.36 -8.08
C PRO A 146 -15.64 -0.56 -9.54
N VAL A 147 -15.40 -1.81 -9.94
CA VAL A 147 -15.06 -2.16 -11.33
C VAL A 147 -16.34 -2.58 -12.05
N PRO A 148 -16.74 -1.91 -13.14
CA PRO A 148 -18.02 -2.19 -13.81
C PRO A 148 -18.03 -3.51 -14.59
N LEU A 149 -16.87 -4.09 -14.86
CA LEU A 149 -16.68 -5.30 -15.66
C LEU A 149 -15.86 -6.32 -14.88
N THR A 150 -16.12 -7.61 -15.09
CA THR A 150 -15.31 -8.66 -14.49
C THR A 150 -13.98 -8.77 -15.23
N VAL A 151 -12.90 -8.58 -14.48
CA VAL A 151 -11.52 -8.64 -14.96
C VAL A 151 -10.74 -9.74 -14.23
N ALA A 152 -9.73 -10.28 -14.88
CA ALA A 152 -8.84 -11.30 -14.35
C ALA A 152 -7.38 -11.03 -14.77
N GLY A 153 -6.47 -11.86 -14.25
CA GLY A 153 -5.02 -11.75 -14.44
C GLY A 153 -4.30 -11.57 -13.11
N GLU A 154 -2.99 -11.38 -13.21
CA GLU A 154 -2.09 -11.22 -12.07
C GLU A 154 -1.55 -9.79 -12.05
N TRP A 155 -1.43 -9.22 -10.85
CA TRP A 155 -0.82 -7.91 -10.65
C TRP A 155 0.48 -8.03 -9.88
N GLN A 156 1.43 -7.15 -10.19
CA GLN A 156 2.67 -6.99 -9.46
C GLN A 156 2.96 -5.50 -9.23
N LEU A 157 3.04 -5.10 -7.98
CA LEU A 157 3.46 -3.78 -7.53
C LEU A 157 4.93 -3.85 -7.13
N GLN A 158 5.77 -3.06 -7.78
CA GLN A 158 7.12 -2.74 -7.34
C GLN A 158 7.14 -1.27 -6.90
N LEU A 159 7.34 -1.03 -5.61
CA LEU A 159 7.47 0.30 -5.03
C LEU A 159 8.94 0.50 -4.66
N ASP A 160 9.65 1.30 -5.45
CA ASP A 160 11.08 1.55 -5.27
C ASP A 160 11.30 2.56 -4.14
N GLU A 161 10.45 3.58 -4.08
CA GLU A 161 10.49 4.61 -3.06
C GLU A 161 9.11 5.21 -2.85
N TYR A 162 8.79 5.47 -1.59
CA TYR A 162 7.72 6.38 -1.18
C TYR A 162 8.14 7.06 0.11
N SER A 163 7.90 8.36 0.20
CA SER A 163 8.06 9.12 1.44
C SER A 163 6.90 10.08 1.62
N ASN A 164 6.53 10.29 2.89
CA ASN A 164 5.51 11.26 3.29
C ASN A 164 5.85 11.74 4.69
N ARG A 165 6.45 12.93 4.78
CA ARG A 165 6.85 13.55 6.05
C ARG A 165 5.73 14.33 6.72
N ASN A 166 4.58 14.51 6.07
CA ASN A 166 3.47 15.28 6.62
C ASN A 166 2.11 14.69 6.23
N ALA A 167 1.78 13.53 6.80
CA ALA A 167 0.51 12.85 6.59
C ALA A 167 -0.71 13.64 7.12
N ALA A 168 -0.50 14.57 8.07
CA ALA A 168 -1.55 15.37 8.70
C ALA A 168 -2.03 16.56 7.84
N SER A 169 -1.20 17.07 6.92
CA SER A 169 -1.48 18.28 6.15
C SER A 169 -2.26 18.09 4.84
N GLY A 170 -2.80 16.89 4.58
CA GLY A 170 -3.60 16.61 3.39
C GLY A 170 -2.78 16.53 2.09
N ARG A 171 -1.60 15.89 2.15
CA ARG A 171 -0.76 15.56 1.00
C ARG A 171 -0.46 14.07 1.01
N PHE A 172 -0.41 13.45 -0.17
CA PHE A 172 -0.27 11.99 -0.28
C PHE A 172 1.17 11.53 -0.31
N CYS A 173 2.10 12.31 -0.86
CA CYS A 173 3.50 11.91 -0.98
C CYS A 173 4.42 13.14 -1.05
N ASP A 174 5.64 13.01 -0.55
CA ASP A 174 6.76 13.91 -0.85
C ASP A 174 7.56 13.40 -2.06
N SER A 175 7.72 12.08 -2.15
CA SER A 175 8.31 11.38 -3.28
C SER A 175 7.65 10.03 -3.44
N MET A 176 7.57 9.55 -4.68
CA MET A 176 7.08 8.22 -4.99
C MET A 176 7.65 7.80 -6.34
N GLN A 177 8.16 6.58 -6.40
CA GLN A 177 8.53 5.90 -7.63
C GLN A 177 8.13 4.44 -7.50
N GLY A 178 7.35 3.98 -8.47
CA GLY A 178 6.98 2.58 -8.54
C GLY A 178 6.30 2.22 -9.84
N ARG A 179 5.91 0.95 -9.92
CA ARG A 179 5.29 0.36 -11.08
C ARG A 179 4.27 -0.67 -10.64
N LEU A 180 3.10 -0.64 -11.26
CA LEU A 180 2.09 -1.68 -11.15
C LEU A 180 1.92 -2.33 -12.52
N ASP A 181 2.31 -3.59 -12.65
CA ASP A 181 2.12 -4.40 -13.84
C ASP A 181 0.85 -5.24 -13.66
N TRP A 182 0.00 -5.29 -14.69
CA TRP A 182 -1.13 -6.21 -14.82
C TRP A 182 -0.85 -7.12 -16.01
N THR A 183 -0.70 -8.41 -15.74
CA THR A 183 -0.26 -9.41 -16.70
C THR A 183 -1.30 -10.51 -16.88
N SER A 184 -1.28 -11.15 -18.05
CA SER A 184 -2.32 -12.11 -18.42
C SER A 184 -3.71 -11.50 -18.25
N SER A 185 -3.83 -10.23 -18.63
CA SER A 185 -5.01 -9.43 -18.39
C SER A 185 -6.16 -9.95 -19.24
N GLU A 186 -7.29 -10.23 -18.60
CA GLU A 186 -8.49 -10.70 -19.30
C GLU A 186 -9.73 -9.95 -18.83
N ILE A 187 -10.69 -9.80 -19.74
CA ILE A 187 -12.00 -9.24 -19.44
C ILE A 187 -13.09 -10.21 -19.86
N ARG A 188 -14.15 -10.29 -19.06
CA ARG A 188 -15.30 -11.12 -19.38
C ARG A 188 -16.39 -10.31 -20.06
N LEU A 189 -16.66 -10.59 -21.33
CA LEU A 189 -17.75 -10.01 -22.12
C LEU A 189 -18.62 -11.12 -22.70
N ASN A 190 -19.94 -10.97 -22.67
CA ASN A 190 -20.88 -11.97 -23.20
C ASN A 190 -20.58 -13.40 -22.72
N GLN A 191 -20.23 -13.55 -21.43
CA GLN A 191 -19.84 -14.80 -20.77
C GLN A 191 -18.52 -15.44 -21.23
N ALA A 192 -17.82 -14.87 -22.21
CA ALA A 192 -16.51 -15.32 -22.70
C ALA A 192 -15.37 -14.45 -22.15
N TRP A 193 -14.21 -15.06 -21.94
CA TRP A 193 -12.97 -14.35 -21.59
C TRP A 193 -12.26 -13.87 -22.85
N HIS A 194 -11.74 -12.64 -22.78
CA HIS A 194 -10.98 -12.02 -23.85
C HIS A 194 -9.68 -11.45 -23.29
N ALA A 195 -8.56 -11.89 -23.85
CA ALA A 195 -7.24 -11.41 -23.49
C ALA A 195 -7.05 -9.94 -23.90
N LEU A 196 -6.48 -9.13 -23.02
CA LEU A 196 -6.22 -7.71 -23.21
C LEU A 196 -4.72 -7.38 -23.32
N GLY A 197 -3.85 -8.38 -23.17
CA GLY A 197 -2.40 -8.20 -23.13
C GLY A 197 -1.93 -7.76 -21.75
N ASP A 198 -0.76 -7.11 -21.69
CA ASP A 198 -0.18 -6.66 -20.43
C ASP A 198 -0.19 -5.13 -20.33
N TYR A 199 -0.45 -4.63 -19.13
CA TYR A 199 -0.52 -3.20 -18.84
C TYR A 199 0.50 -2.83 -17.78
N ARG A 200 1.10 -1.67 -17.93
CA ARG A 200 2.05 -1.11 -16.99
C ARG A 200 1.62 0.28 -16.58
N LEU A 201 1.37 0.45 -15.29
CA LEU A 201 1.11 1.72 -14.65
C LEU A 201 2.40 2.19 -13.99
N HIS A 202 2.84 3.40 -14.33
CA HIS A 202 3.93 4.08 -13.64
C HIS A 202 3.37 4.93 -12.51
N LEU A 203 3.83 4.68 -11.29
CA LEU A 203 3.42 5.40 -10.09
C LEU A 203 4.47 6.47 -9.78
N GLY A 204 4.00 7.66 -9.41
CA GLY A 204 4.83 8.81 -9.15
C GLY A 204 4.25 9.75 -8.11
N CYS A 205 5.03 10.75 -7.73
CA CYS A 205 4.57 11.88 -6.94
C CYS A 205 4.69 13.17 -7.74
N THR A 206 3.60 13.93 -7.83
CA THR A 206 3.58 15.21 -8.52
C THR A 206 4.19 16.31 -7.66
N THR A 207 4.52 17.46 -8.28
CA THR A 207 4.99 18.66 -7.56
C THR A 207 3.98 19.19 -6.54
N ASN A 208 2.69 18.89 -6.76
CA ASN A 208 1.61 19.26 -5.84
C ASN A 208 1.40 18.20 -4.74
N GLN A 209 2.33 17.25 -4.60
CA GLN A 209 2.32 16.21 -3.57
C GLN A 209 1.08 15.29 -3.63
N ALA A 210 0.58 15.12 -4.85
CA ALA A 210 -0.44 14.15 -5.22
C ALA A 210 0.23 12.90 -5.81
N ILE A 211 -0.36 11.74 -5.54
CA ILE A 211 0.04 10.49 -6.22
C ILE A 211 -0.40 10.59 -7.67
N SER A 212 0.49 10.25 -8.60
CA SER A 212 0.16 10.06 -10.02
C SER A 212 0.30 8.59 -10.40
N ALA A 213 -0.59 8.13 -11.28
CA ALA A 213 -0.50 6.83 -11.92
C ALA A 213 -0.75 7.00 -13.43
N THR A 214 0.17 6.52 -14.27
CA THR A 214 0.10 6.75 -15.72
C THR A 214 0.27 5.47 -16.54
N ILE A 215 -0.52 5.32 -17.60
CA ILE A 215 -0.38 4.29 -18.63
C ILE A 215 -0.04 4.97 -19.95
N LYS A 216 0.94 4.43 -20.68
CA LYS A 216 1.35 4.94 -21.99
C LYS A 216 0.70 4.16 -23.14
N ASP A 217 0.70 4.79 -24.31
CA ASP A 217 0.12 4.30 -25.56
C ASP A 217 0.92 3.15 -26.21
N ASN A 218 1.16 2.08 -25.46
CA ASN A 218 1.93 0.90 -25.88
C ASN A 218 1.29 -0.41 -25.41
N ASN A 219 -0.04 -0.49 -25.53
CA ASN A 219 -0.85 -1.65 -25.14
C ASN A 219 -1.93 -1.92 -26.19
N TRP A 220 -2.60 -3.07 -26.10
CA TRP A 220 -3.53 -3.54 -27.15
C TRP A 220 -4.74 -2.62 -27.35
N LEU A 221 -5.16 -1.91 -26.31
CA LEU A 221 -6.27 -0.96 -26.39
C LEU A 221 -5.85 0.45 -26.83
N GLY A 222 -4.55 0.66 -27.06
CA GLY A 222 -3.99 2.00 -27.21
C GLY A 222 -4.43 2.88 -26.05
N LEU A 223 -4.48 2.34 -24.83
CA LEU A 223 -4.98 3.02 -23.64
C LEU A 223 -3.92 4.00 -23.14
N ILE A 224 -4.32 5.25 -22.94
CA ILE A 224 -3.56 6.24 -22.17
C ILE A 224 -4.41 6.58 -20.95
N VAL A 225 -3.78 6.57 -19.78
CA VAL A 225 -4.41 6.96 -18.52
C VAL A 225 -3.48 7.91 -17.79
N ASP A 226 -4.04 8.98 -17.26
CA ASP A 226 -3.46 9.86 -16.28
C ASP A 226 -4.40 9.93 -15.08
N ALA A 227 -4.05 9.23 -14.00
CA ALA A 227 -4.80 9.24 -12.77
C ALA A 227 -4.04 10.02 -11.69
N GLN A 228 -4.76 10.77 -10.87
CA GLN A 228 -4.21 11.49 -9.73
C GLN A 228 -5.06 11.27 -8.48
N VAL A 229 -4.38 11.14 -7.34
CA VAL A 229 -5.03 11.11 -6.02
C VAL A 229 -4.61 12.36 -5.25
N THR A 230 -5.60 13.22 -4.97
CA THR A 230 -5.48 14.51 -4.29
C THR A 230 -6.39 14.55 -3.06
N GLY A 231 -6.34 15.63 -2.27
CA GLY A 231 -7.11 15.75 -1.02
C GLY A 231 -6.37 15.17 0.18
N SER A 232 -7.09 14.63 1.17
CA SER A 232 -6.49 14.03 2.37
C SER A 232 -6.77 12.53 2.45
N MET A 233 -6.03 11.81 3.32
CA MET A 233 -6.26 10.37 3.55
C MET A 233 -7.69 10.04 3.99
N GLN A 234 -8.36 10.95 4.69
CA GLN A 234 -9.75 10.78 5.13
C GLN A 234 -10.77 11.10 4.03
N ARG A 235 -10.41 11.94 3.05
CA ARG A 235 -11.26 12.30 1.91
C ARG A 235 -10.42 12.34 0.63
N PRO A 236 -10.00 11.17 0.12
CA PRO A 236 -9.26 11.09 -1.11
C PRO A 236 -10.14 11.52 -2.28
N GLN A 237 -9.59 12.33 -3.17
CA GLN A 237 -10.20 12.74 -4.42
C GLN A 237 -9.39 12.12 -5.55
N VAL A 238 -10.03 11.19 -6.25
CA VAL A 238 -9.43 10.50 -7.40
C VAL A 238 -9.95 11.15 -8.66
N THR A 239 -9.05 11.51 -9.56
CA THR A 239 -9.39 11.96 -10.91
C THR A 239 -8.69 11.04 -11.90
N VAL A 240 -9.42 10.56 -12.90
CA VAL A 240 -8.90 9.66 -13.92
C VAL A 240 -9.26 10.22 -15.28
N THR A 241 -8.24 10.68 -16.02
CA THR A 241 -8.38 11.11 -17.40
C THR A 241 -7.62 10.17 -18.32
N GLY A 242 -8.00 10.16 -19.60
CA GLY A 242 -7.31 9.32 -20.56
C GLY A 242 -8.01 9.25 -21.89
N SER A 243 -7.52 8.34 -22.72
CA SER A 243 -8.13 8.05 -24.01
C SER A 243 -7.84 6.63 -24.47
N ILE A 244 -8.72 6.08 -25.28
CA ILE A 244 -8.61 4.72 -25.81
C ILE A 244 -8.62 4.76 -27.33
N LYS A 245 -7.74 4.00 -27.97
CA LYS A 245 -7.74 3.78 -29.42
C LYS A 245 -7.37 2.32 -29.68
N PRO A 246 -8.36 1.42 -29.76
CA PRO A 246 -8.12 -0.01 -29.93
C PRO A 246 -7.19 -0.26 -31.12
N THR A 247 -6.15 -1.07 -30.89
CA THR A 247 -5.22 -1.49 -31.95
C THR A 247 -5.75 -2.73 -32.66
N SER A 248 -5.06 -3.18 -33.71
CA SER A 248 -5.35 -4.47 -34.35
C SER A 248 -5.16 -5.69 -33.43
N GLN A 249 -4.52 -5.53 -32.27
CA GLN A 249 -4.35 -6.59 -31.26
C GLN A 249 -5.53 -6.67 -30.28
N ALA A 250 -6.36 -5.62 -30.19
CA ALA A 250 -7.52 -5.63 -29.31
C ALA A 250 -8.54 -6.69 -29.78
N PRO A 251 -9.12 -7.49 -28.87
CA PRO A 251 -10.22 -8.38 -29.23
C PRO A 251 -11.39 -7.58 -29.79
N GLN A 252 -11.97 -8.06 -30.89
CA GLN A 252 -13.08 -7.38 -31.56
C GLN A 252 -14.25 -7.02 -30.60
N PRO A 253 -14.72 -7.92 -29.71
CA PRO A 253 -15.81 -7.57 -28.77
C PRO A 253 -15.46 -6.42 -27.83
N VAL A 254 -14.18 -6.27 -27.48
CA VAL A 254 -13.70 -5.19 -26.62
C VAL A 254 -13.62 -3.89 -27.43
N ALA A 255 -13.07 -3.92 -28.65
CA ALA A 255 -12.99 -2.76 -29.52
C ALA A 255 -14.37 -2.18 -29.85
N GLU A 256 -15.37 -3.04 -30.07
CA GLU A 256 -16.77 -2.65 -30.27
C GLU A 256 -17.33 -1.96 -29.03
N LEU A 257 -17.06 -2.47 -27.82
CA LEU A 257 -17.52 -1.86 -26.58
C LEU A 257 -16.98 -0.43 -26.40
N VAL A 258 -15.72 -0.18 -26.76
CA VAL A 258 -15.10 1.15 -26.63
C VAL A 258 -15.87 2.20 -27.44
N SER A 259 -16.43 1.83 -28.59
CA SER A 259 -17.22 2.75 -29.44
C SER A 259 -18.50 3.28 -28.75
N PHE A 260 -18.99 2.59 -27.73
CA PHE A 260 -20.14 3.03 -26.93
C PHE A 260 -19.76 3.99 -25.79
N ILE A 261 -18.47 4.11 -25.46
CA ILE A 261 -17.99 4.97 -24.37
C ILE A 261 -18.04 6.45 -24.77
N GLY A 262 -17.81 6.76 -26.05
CA GLY A 262 -17.83 8.14 -26.54
C GLY A 262 -17.48 8.25 -28.02
N GLN A 263 -17.47 9.49 -28.51
CA GLN A 263 -17.07 9.79 -29.88
C GLN A 263 -15.55 9.96 -30.00
N PRO A 264 -14.94 9.48 -31.08
CA PRO A 264 -13.52 9.69 -31.32
C PRO A 264 -13.21 11.17 -31.61
N ASP A 265 -12.04 11.62 -31.14
CA ASP A 265 -11.46 12.91 -31.46
C ASP A 265 -10.85 12.95 -32.88
N SER A 266 -10.20 14.06 -33.23
CA SER A 266 -9.54 14.23 -34.53
C SER A 266 -8.38 13.25 -34.80
N GLN A 267 -7.88 12.57 -33.76
CA GLN A 267 -6.84 11.55 -33.85
C GLN A 267 -7.41 10.12 -33.84
N GLY A 268 -8.74 9.98 -33.77
CA GLY A 268 -9.43 8.71 -33.68
C GLY A 268 -9.38 8.08 -32.28
N ARG A 269 -9.07 8.85 -31.24
CA ARG A 269 -9.02 8.39 -29.85
C ARG A 269 -10.31 8.78 -29.13
N ILE A 270 -10.83 7.89 -28.29
CA ILE A 270 -12.05 8.14 -27.51
C ILE A 270 -11.62 8.61 -26.10
N PRO A 271 -11.81 9.90 -25.76
CA PRO A 271 -11.39 10.43 -24.46
C PRO A 271 -12.38 10.06 -23.35
N PHE A 272 -11.88 9.98 -22.12
CA PHE A 272 -12.71 9.84 -20.92
C PHE A 272 -12.15 10.67 -19.77
N ASN A 273 -13.04 11.08 -18.87
CA ASN A 273 -12.73 11.85 -17.67
C ASN A 273 -13.72 11.47 -16.56
N TRP A 274 -13.19 10.99 -15.43
CA TRP A 274 -13.92 10.52 -14.26
C TRP A 274 -13.37 11.15 -12.99
#